data_AF-A0A962JNK2-F1
#
_entry.id   AF-A0A962JNK2-F1
#
_cell.length_a   1.000
_cell.length_b   1.000
_cell.length_c   1.000
_cell.angle_alpha   90.00
_cell.angle_beta   90.00
_cell.angle_gamma   90.00
#
_symmetry.space_group_name_H-M   'P 1'
#
loop_
_entity.id
_entity.type
_entity.pdbx_description
1 polymer ?
#
loop_
_entity_poly.entity_id
_entity_poly.type
_entity_poly.pdbx_seq_one_letter_code
_entity_poly.pdbx_strand_id
1 'polypeptide(L)'
;MKGRVTSFYQKTLTALILSLASSLSNAQNFCVFDVLGMQGPFYNTMREYATLARKWNVELELKAYTDEAQAVADFNDGKCDIASITGIRAREFNLFSSSIEAIGGLKNAAQMKTVIETISRPEASKLMMQDDYEVVGVLPIGAAYLFLNDRAINSVEKIKGKKIAVLAHDLVQLRMAERLGFQPLAADINDFASKFNAGTSDLIAAPAIAYMPLELFKGVGNKGLVLNMPISQLSLQVVAHFHKFTPEFGQQSRSYFANLFDT
;
A
#
# COMPACT_ATOMS: atom_id res chain seq x y z
N MET A 1 66.76 43.59 37.59
CA MET A 1 65.70 42.86 38.33
C MET A 1 64.37 43.10 37.61
N LYS A 2 63.75 42.04 37.06
CA LYS A 2 62.45 41.48 37.47
C LYS A 2 61.27 42.48 37.49
N GLY A 3 60.35 42.33 36.53
CA GLY A 3 59.03 42.96 36.47
C GLY A 3 58.21 42.41 35.31
N ARG A 4 57.41 41.36 35.56
CA ARG A 4 56.71 40.55 34.52
C ARG A 4 55.20 40.54 34.80
N VAL A 5 54.49 41.55 34.30
CA VAL A 5 53.03 41.79 34.47
C VAL A 5 52.57 42.66 33.29
N THR A 6 51.54 42.35 32.48
CA THR A 6 50.76 41.12 32.23
C THR A 6 50.39 41.05 30.74
N SER A 7 50.20 39.84 30.19
CA SER A 7 49.65 39.61 28.83
C SER A 7 48.50 38.60 28.94
N PHE A 8 47.28 39.05 29.30
CA PHE A 8 46.17 38.13 29.59
C PHE A 8 44.74 38.70 29.45
N TYR A 9 44.46 39.58 28.47
CA TYR A 9 43.10 40.09 28.21
C TYR A 9 42.74 40.18 26.71
N GLN A 10 43.13 39.16 25.92
CA GLN A 10 42.80 39.13 24.48
C GLN A 10 42.48 37.72 23.96
N LYS A 11 41.71 36.95 24.74
CA LYS A 11 41.06 35.70 24.30
C LYS A 11 39.65 35.59 24.90
N THR A 12 38.81 34.83 24.20
CA THR A 12 37.44 34.41 24.58
C THR A 12 36.38 35.51 24.75
N LEU A 13 35.82 35.95 23.60
CA LEU A 13 34.36 36.11 23.50
C LEU A 13 33.86 35.71 22.10
N THR A 14 34.17 34.48 21.69
CA THR A 14 33.49 33.84 20.57
C THR A 14 32.08 33.48 21.04
N ALA A 15 31.13 34.40 20.85
CA ALA A 15 29.75 34.18 21.22
C ALA A 15 29.20 33.00 20.39
N LEU A 16 28.96 31.88 21.06
CA LEU A 16 28.41 30.66 20.47
C LEU A 16 26.96 30.95 20.09
N ILE A 17 26.73 31.40 18.85
CA ILE A 17 25.39 31.39 18.24
C ILE A 17 25.04 29.92 18.06
N LEU A 18 24.44 29.34 19.10
CA LEU A 18 23.76 28.07 19.01
C LEU A 18 22.53 28.32 18.15
N SER A 19 22.69 28.15 16.84
CA SER A 19 21.56 28.12 15.93
C SER A 19 20.71 26.93 16.33
N LEU A 20 19.65 27.18 17.12
CA LEU A 20 18.47 26.35 17.07
C LEU A 20 17.91 26.50 15.66
N ALA A 21 18.46 25.71 14.74
CA ALA A 21 17.69 25.19 13.63
C ALA A 21 16.64 24.27 14.25
N SER A 22 15.59 24.88 14.83
CA SER A 22 14.30 24.25 14.90
C SER A 22 13.93 23.95 13.45
N SER A 23 14.23 22.73 13.01
CA SER A 23 13.64 22.18 11.80
C SER A 23 12.13 22.34 11.98
N LEU A 24 11.56 23.30 11.25
CA LEU A 24 10.13 23.30 11.00
C LEU A 24 9.85 21.96 10.35
N SER A 25 9.31 21.02 11.14
CA SER A 25 8.81 19.76 10.62
C SER A 25 7.58 20.15 9.80
N ASN A 26 7.82 20.50 8.53
CA ASN A 26 6.74 20.71 7.59
C ASN A 26 5.93 19.43 7.57
N ALA A 27 4.61 19.55 7.70
CA ALA A 27 3.72 18.41 7.62
C ALA A 27 3.96 17.68 6.29
N GLN A 28 4.16 16.37 6.37
CA GLN A 28 4.37 15.52 5.21
C GLN A 28 3.00 15.15 4.63
N ASN A 29 2.84 15.33 3.33
CA ASN A 29 1.57 15.13 2.65
C ASN A 29 1.34 13.63 2.44
N PHE A 30 0.25 13.10 2.96
CA PHE A 30 -0.07 11.67 2.92
C PHE A 30 -1.24 11.38 1.99
N CYS A 31 -0.94 10.83 0.81
CA CYS A 31 -1.95 10.34 -0.13
C CYS A 31 -2.54 9.02 0.37
N VAL A 32 -3.82 8.98 0.74
CA VAL A 32 -4.48 7.77 1.25
C VAL A 32 -5.57 7.32 0.29
N PHE A 33 -5.35 6.18 -0.37
CA PHE A 33 -6.37 5.53 -1.17
C PHE A 33 -7.34 4.70 -0.31
N ASP A 34 -8.63 4.95 -0.49
CA ASP A 34 -9.73 4.10 0.01
C ASP A 34 -10.92 4.23 -0.95
N VAL A 35 -11.52 3.11 -1.36
CA VAL A 35 -12.69 3.10 -2.28
C VAL A 35 -13.91 3.83 -1.72
N LEU A 36 -14.00 4.01 -0.40
CA LEU A 36 -15.04 4.81 0.28
C LEU A 36 -14.54 6.20 0.71
N GLY A 37 -13.33 6.60 0.29
CA GLY A 37 -12.70 7.87 0.63
C GLY A 37 -12.59 8.08 2.14
N MET A 38 -12.92 9.29 2.61
CA MET A 38 -12.82 9.65 4.04
C MET A 38 -13.70 8.82 4.98
N GLN A 39 -14.71 8.12 4.46
CA GLN A 39 -15.61 7.27 5.25
C GLN A 39 -15.14 5.82 5.34
N GLY A 40 -14.11 5.45 4.58
CA GLY A 40 -13.64 4.08 4.48
C GLY A 40 -12.81 3.60 5.68
N PRO A 41 -12.73 2.27 5.88
CA PRO A 41 -12.02 1.70 7.02
C PRO A 41 -10.51 1.96 6.94
N PHE A 42 -9.92 1.93 5.74
CA PHE A 42 -8.48 2.10 5.56
C PHE A 42 -8.07 3.56 5.73
N TYR A 43 -8.90 4.52 5.28
CA TYR A 43 -8.67 5.92 5.60
C TYR A 43 -8.68 6.19 7.11
N ASN A 44 -9.57 5.54 7.86
CA ASN A 44 -9.59 5.64 9.32
C ASN A 44 -8.35 4.99 9.96
N THR A 45 -7.89 3.82 9.51
CA THR A 45 -6.61 3.24 9.94
C THR A 45 -5.43 4.20 9.70
N MET A 46 -5.40 4.90 8.56
CA MET A 46 -4.34 5.87 8.27
C MET A 46 -4.42 7.15 9.12
N ARG A 47 -5.61 7.56 9.58
CA ARG A 47 -5.77 8.62 10.59
C ARG A 47 -5.20 8.22 11.95
N GLU A 48 -5.40 6.97 12.36
CA GLU A 48 -4.84 6.43 13.60
C GLU A 48 -3.32 6.34 13.51
N TYR A 49 -2.79 5.85 12.40
CA TYR A 49 -1.36 5.84 12.10
C TYR A 49 -0.74 7.25 12.13
N ALA A 50 -1.36 8.25 11.50
CA ALA A 50 -0.89 9.64 11.55
C ALA A 50 -0.91 10.23 12.98
N THR A 51 -1.89 9.83 13.80
CA THR A 51 -1.93 10.21 15.22
C THR A 51 -0.79 9.59 16.01
N LEU A 52 -0.39 8.36 15.66
CA LEU A 52 0.76 7.67 16.25
C LEU A 52 2.10 8.24 15.75
N ALA A 53 2.23 8.55 14.45
CA ALA A 53 3.45 9.09 13.83
C ALA A 53 3.95 10.40 14.49
N ARG A 54 3.03 11.19 15.06
CA ARG A 54 3.37 12.36 15.89
C ARG A 54 4.28 12.05 17.09
N LYS A 55 4.23 10.82 17.64
CA LYS A 55 5.15 10.36 18.70
C LYS A 55 6.59 10.20 18.21
N TRP A 56 6.80 10.16 16.89
CA TRP A 56 8.10 10.09 16.22
C TRP A 56 8.49 11.44 15.61
N ASN A 57 7.79 12.53 15.97
CA ASN A 57 7.93 13.88 15.42
C ASN A 57 7.59 14.01 13.92
N VAL A 58 6.86 13.03 13.38
CA VAL A 58 6.34 13.05 12.00
C VAL A 58 4.88 13.51 12.02
N GLU A 59 4.61 14.66 11.41
CA GLU A 59 3.25 15.14 11.19
C GLU A 59 2.80 14.77 9.78
N LEU A 60 1.67 14.06 9.67
CA LEU A 60 1.10 13.61 8.39
C LEU A 60 -0.23 14.32 8.10
N GLU A 61 -0.30 15.04 6.99
CA GLU A 61 -1.53 15.65 6.48
C GLU A 61 -2.21 14.75 5.45
N LEU A 62 -3.33 14.14 5.81
CA LEU A 62 -4.03 13.17 4.96
C LEU A 62 -4.82 13.85 3.84
N LYS A 63 -4.62 13.34 2.62
CA LYS A 63 -5.42 13.61 1.43
C LYS A 63 -6.12 12.31 1.03
N ALA A 64 -7.45 12.30 1.07
CA ALA A 64 -8.23 11.12 0.71
C ALA A 64 -8.41 11.01 -0.81
N TYR A 65 -8.19 9.81 -1.35
CA TYR A 65 -8.42 9.49 -2.76
C TYR A 65 -9.34 8.28 -2.89
N THR A 66 -10.41 8.43 -3.67
CA THR A 66 -11.21 7.31 -4.16
C THR A 66 -10.67 6.76 -5.48
N ASP A 67 -9.77 7.50 -6.15
CA ASP A 67 -9.06 7.08 -7.35
C ASP A 67 -7.59 6.80 -7.00
N GLU A 68 -7.21 5.52 -7.06
CA GLU A 68 -5.85 5.09 -6.77
C GLU A 68 -4.82 5.61 -7.79
N ALA A 69 -5.20 5.71 -9.07
CA ALA A 69 -4.29 6.19 -10.10
C ALA A 69 -3.95 7.67 -9.87
N GLN A 70 -4.91 8.47 -9.40
CA GLN A 70 -4.67 9.85 -8.98
C GLN A 70 -3.76 9.93 -7.74
N ALA A 71 -3.96 9.05 -6.74
CA ALA A 71 -3.09 8.99 -5.56
C ALA A 71 -1.63 8.66 -5.92
N VAL A 72 -1.43 7.71 -6.85
CA VAL A 72 -0.11 7.34 -7.39
C VAL A 72 0.50 8.49 -8.21
N ALA A 73 -0.29 9.16 -9.05
CA ALA A 73 0.18 10.32 -9.82
C ALA A 73 0.64 11.46 -8.91
N ASP A 74 -0.14 11.79 -7.88
CA ASP A 74 0.20 12.86 -6.93
C ASP A 74 1.39 12.51 -6.01
N PHE A 75 1.64 11.22 -5.76
CA PHE A 75 2.86 10.74 -5.09
C PHE A 75 4.10 10.83 -6.00
N ASN A 76 3.97 10.44 -7.28
CA ASN A 76 5.05 10.56 -8.28
C ASN A 76 5.40 12.02 -8.59
N ASP A 77 4.39 12.91 -8.65
CA ASP A 77 4.57 14.36 -8.82
C ASP A 77 5.14 15.05 -7.57
N GLY A 78 5.36 14.34 -6.46
CA GLY A 78 5.86 14.89 -5.20
C GLY A 78 4.87 15.79 -4.45
N LYS A 79 3.57 15.74 -4.79
CA LYS A 79 2.48 16.41 -4.04
C LYS A 79 2.08 15.65 -2.77
N CYS A 80 2.56 14.41 -2.66
CA CYS A 80 2.54 13.57 -1.47
C CYS A 80 3.95 13.04 -1.20
N ASP A 81 4.39 13.15 0.04
CA ASP A 81 5.68 12.67 0.54
C ASP A 81 5.59 11.17 0.92
N ILE A 82 4.37 10.70 1.20
CA ILE A 82 4.02 9.33 1.56
C ILE A 82 2.66 8.97 0.96
N ALA A 83 2.45 7.71 0.59
CA ALA A 83 1.22 7.20 -0.02
C ALA A 83 0.81 5.84 0.56
N SER A 84 -0.49 5.61 0.70
CA SER A 84 -1.09 4.31 1.02
C SER A 84 -1.94 3.86 -0.17
N ILE A 85 -1.51 2.77 -0.80
CA ILE A 85 -2.01 2.25 -2.09
C ILE A 85 -2.02 0.71 -2.06
N THR A 86 -2.67 0.03 -3.01
CA THR A 86 -2.66 -1.44 -3.05
C THR A 86 -1.25 -1.98 -3.34
N GLY A 87 -0.95 -3.19 -2.84
CA GLY A 87 0.29 -3.89 -3.17
C GLY A 87 0.49 -4.14 -4.67
N ILE A 88 -0.60 -4.14 -5.45
CA ILE A 88 -0.58 -4.21 -6.91
C ILE A 88 0.11 -2.98 -7.52
N ARG A 89 -0.25 -1.77 -7.07
CA ARG A 89 0.43 -0.52 -7.47
C ARG A 89 1.81 -0.40 -6.84
N ALA A 90 1.93 -0.70 -5.54
CA ALA A 90 3.18 -0.59 -4.79
C ALA A 90 4.37 -1.34 -5.41
N ARG A 91 4.08 -2.33 -6.27
CA ARG A 91 5.04 -3.09 -7.08
C ARG A 91 5.97 -2.21 -7.93
N GLU A 92 5.54 -1.02 -8.35
CA GLU A 92 6.39 -0.08 -9.09
C GLU A 92 7.46 0.58 -8.21
N PHE A 93 7.15 0.74 -6.91
CA PHE A 93 8.05 1.33 -5.92
C PHE A 93 8.90 0.30 -5.17
N ASN A 94 8.41 -0.94 -5.00
CA ASN A 94 9.20 -2.03 -4.43
C ASN A 94 8.68 -3.40 -4.92
N LEU A 95 9.49 -4.13 -5.68
CA LEU A 95 9.10 -5.45 -6.18
C LEU A 95 9.06 -6.54 -5.09
N PHE A 96 9.89 -6.41 -4.05
CA PHE A 96 10.02 -7.41 -2.99
C PHE A 96 8.77 -7.46 -2.09
N SER A 97 8.32 -6.32 -1.57
CA SER A 97 7.14 -6.23 -0.71
C SER A 97 5.88 -6.72 -1.44
N SER A 98 5.70 -6.34 -2.72
CA SER A 98 4.58 -6.80 -3.55
C SER A 98 4.70 -8.25 -4.05
N SER A 99 5.82 -8.95 -3.80
CA SER A 99 5.93 -10.38 -4.13
C SER A 99 5.09 -11.26 -3.20
N ILE A 100 4.72 -10.77 -2.01
CA ILE A 100 3.89 -11.52 -1.04
C ILE A 100 2.48 -11.80 -1.58
N GLU A 101 2.00 -10.99 -2.53
CA GLU A 101 0.69 -11.10 -3.18
C GLU A 101 0.70 -12.06 -4.39
N ALA A 102 1.73 -12.88 -4.55
CA ALA A 102 1.82 -13.86 -5.63
C ALA A 102 0.61 -14.82 -5.64
N ILE A 103 -0.04 -14.97 -6.80
CA ILE A 103 -1.19 -15.86 -6.98
C ILE A 103 -0.82 -17.29 -6.57
N GLY A 104 -1.59 -17.85 -5.65
CA GLY A 104 -1.38 -19.18 -5.07
C GLY A 104 -0.23 -19.29 -4.05
N GLY A 105 0.51 -18.21 -3.79
CA GLY A 105 1.64 -18.19 -2.85
C GLY A 105 1.19 -18.30 -1.39
N LEU A 106 0.32 -17.39 -0.95
CA LEU A 106 -0.21 -17.35 0.41
C LEU A 106 -1.67 -17.86 0.45
N LYS A 107 -1.91 -18.89 1.27
CA LYS A 107 -3.18 -19.64 1.29
C LYS A 107 -4.16 -19.15 2.35
N ASN A 108 -3.69 -18.43 3.38
CA ASN A 108 -4.50 -17.95 4.49
C ASN A 108 -3.86 -16.74 5.20
N ALA A 109 -4.66 -16.09 6.06
CA ALA A 109 -4.25 -14.91 6.82
C ALA A 109 -3.11 -15.18 7.82
N ALA A 110 -2.99 -16.40 8.38
CA ALA A 110 -1.89 -16.73 9.28
C ALA A 110 -0.53 -16.73 8.56
N GLN A 111 -0.47 -17.26 7.33
CA GLN A 111 0.72 -17.16 6.49
C GLN A 111 1.04 -15.70 6.13
N MET A 112 0.02 -14.88 5.82
CA MET A 112 0.21 -13.44 5.55
C MET A 112 0.76 -12.70 6.77
N LYS A 113 0.23 -12.98 7.98
CA LYS A 113 0.75 -12.45 9.25
C LYS A 113 2.23 -12.81 9.44
N THR A 114 2.59 -14.10 9.37
CA THR A 114 4.00 -14.54 9.54
C THR A 114 4.94 -13.91 8.51
N VAL A 115 4.49 -13.72 7.27
CA VAL A 115 5.29 -13.03 6.25
C VAL A 115 5.49 -11.55 6.62
N ILE A 116 4.43 -10.84 7.01
CA ILE A 116 4.49 -9.42 7.36
C ILE A 116 5.34 -9.19 8.62
N GLU A 117 5.18 -10.01 9.65
CA GLU A 117 6.07 -10.06 10.83
C GLU A 117 7.54 -10.27 10.47
N THR A 118 7.83 -11.02 9.41
CA THR A 118 9.20 -11.35 8.99
C THR A 118 9.83 -10.23 8.17
N ILE A 119 9.11 -9.66 7.19
CA ILE A 119 9.61 -8.55 6.36
C ILE A 119 9.63 -7.20 7.09
N SER A 120 8.93 -7.09 8.22
CA SER A 120 8.91 -5.88 9.05
C SER A 120 10.09 -5.80 10.03
N ARG A 121 10.94 -6.83 10.13
CA ARG A 121 12.10 -6.83 11.04
C ARG A 121 13.25 -5.98 10.51
N PRO A 122 14.12 -5.43 11.39
CA PRO A 122 15.27 -4.62 10.97
C PRO A 122 16.19 -5.29 9.95
N GLU A 123 16.34 -6.62 10.01
CA GLU A 123 17.16 -7.40 9.08
C GLU A 123 16.63 -7.37 7.63
N ALA A 124 15.32 -7.16 7.45
CA ALA A 124 14.67 -7.07 6.15
C ALA A 124 14.57 -5.62 5.62
N SER A 125 14.93 -4.61 6.43
CA SER A 125 14.82 -3.17 6.07
C SER A 125 15.35 -2.82 4.67
N LYS A 126 16.52 -3.35 4.30
CA LYS A 126 17.15 -3.12 2.98
C LYS A 126 16.35 -3.67 1.80
N LEU A 127 15.50 -4.68 2.02
CA LEU A 127 14.62 -5.24 0.99
C LEU A 127 13.37 -4.37 0.78
N MET A 128 13.04 -3.55 1.77
CA MET A 128 11.91 -2.61 1.74
C MET A 128 12.27 -1.27 1.09
N MET A 129 13.54 -1.06 0.72
CA MET A 129 14.02 0.11 -0.01
C MET A 129 14.29 -0.25 -1.48
N GLN A 130 13.88 0.62 -2.41
CA GLN A 130 14.22 0.52 -3.83
C GLN A 130 14.17 1.93 -4.44
N ASP A 131 15.22 2.30 -5.17
CA ASP A 131 15.39 3.65 -5.73
C ASP A 131 15.19 4.74 -4.65
N ASP A 132 14.35 5.75 -4.89
CA ASP A 132 14.05 6.83 -3.91
C ASP A 132 12.95 6.47 -2.88
N TYR A 133 12.48 5.22 -2.87
CA TYR A 133 11.30 4.77 -2.14
C TYR A 133 11.63 3.79 -1.00
N GLU A 134 10.87 3.89 0.10
CA GLU A 134 10.84 2.90 1.17
C GLU A 134 9.40 2.45 1.46
N VAL A 135 9.17 1.14 1.55
CA VAL A 135 7.91 0.57 2.06
C VAL A 135 7.96 0.57 3.59
N VAL A 136 7.24 1.53 4.17
CA VAL A 136 7.19 1.80 5.60
C VAL A 136 6.02 1.12 6.31
N GLY A 137 5.15 0.42 5.56
CA GLY A 137 4.03 -0.33 6.15
C GLY A 137 3.39 -1.32 5.18
N VAL A 138 2.86 -2.43 5.71
CA VAL A 138 2.05 -3.41 4.97
C VAL A 138 0.85 -3.78 5.83
N LEU A 139 -0.36 -3.54 5.30
CA LEU A 139 -1.65 -3.78 5.96
C LEU A 139 -2.45 -4.77 5.10
N PRO A 140 -2.91 -5.94 5.60
CA PRO A 140 -3.68 -6.87 4.80
C PRO A 140 -5.10 -6.36 4.60
N ILE A 141 -5.62 -6.50 3.39
CA ILE A 141 -7.03 -6.23 3.07
C ILE A 141 -7.83 -7.51 2.81
N GLY A 142 -7.22 -8.66 3.10
CA GLY A 142 -7.82 -9.99 3.06
C GLY A 142 -7.55 -10.76 1.76
N ALA A 143 -8.18 -11.93 1.66
CA ALA A 143 -7.98 -12.82 0.53
C ALA A 143 -8.81 -12.39 -0.69
N ALA A 144 -8.20 -12.50 -1.88
CA ALA A 144 -8.87 -12.34 -3.17
C ALA A 144 -9.59 -13.64 -3.57
N TYR A 145 -10.83 -13.52 -4.02
CA TYR A 145 -11.68 -14.60 -4.51
C TYR A 145 -12.13 -14.32 -5.95
N LEU A 146 -12.50 -15.37 -6.68
CA LEU A 146 -13.10 -15.25 -8.01
C LEU A 146 -14.61 -15.07 -7.89
N PHE A 147 -15.15 -13.99 -8.45
CA PHE A 147 -16.58 -13.74 -8.59
C PHE A 147 -16.95 -14.02 -10.04
N LEU A 148 -17.91 -14.92 -10.26
CA LEU A 148 -18.30 -15.39 -11.58
C LEU A 148 -19.79 -15.09 -11.81
N ASN A 149 -20.14 -14.66 -13.02
CA ASN A 149 -21.54 -14.45 -13.43
C ASN A 149 -22.28 -15.76 -13.78
N ASP A 150 -21.54 -16.85 -13.98
CA ASP A 150 -22.08 -18.16 -14.36
C ASP A 150 -21.30 -19.32 -13.69
N ARG A 151 -22.01 -20.11 -12.88
CA ARG A 151 -21.53 -21.35 -12.24
C ARG A 151 -21.04 -22.42 -13.24
N ALA A 152 -21.39 -22.31 -14.52
CA ALA A 152 -20.90 -23.22 -15.56
C ALA A 152 -19.38 -23.09 -15.78
N ILE A 153 -18.77 -21.96 -15.41
CA ILE A 153 -17.33 -21.70 -15.45
C ILE A 153 -16.67 -22.37 -14.24
N ASN A 154 -16.60 -23.71 -14.26
CA ASN A 154 -16.16 -24.54 -13.15
C ASN A 154 -14.89 -25.37 -13.42
N SER A 155 -14.12 -25.02 -14.45
CA SER A 155 -12.79 -25.58 -14.72
C SER A 155 -11.91 -24.56 -15.44
N VAL A 156 -10.59 -24.79 -15.47
CA VAL A 156 -9.62 -23.88 -16.10
C VAL A 156 -9.84 -23.81 -17.61
N GLU A 157 -10.22 -24.91 -18.24
CA GLU A 157 -10.52 -24.99 -19.68
C GLU A 157 -11.71 -24.10 -20.06
N LYS A 158 -12.67 -23.93 -19.15
CA LYS A 158 -13.87 -23.09 -19.35
C LYS A 158 -13.66 -21.61 -19.07
N ILE A 159 -12.51 -21.24 -18.49
CA ILE A 159 -12.05 -19.85 -18.38
C ILE A 159 -11.51 -19.34 -19.72
N LYS A 160 -11.05 -20.24 -20.61
CA LYS A 160 -10.56 -19.87 -21.93
C LYS A 160 -11.61 -19.11 -22.75
N GLY A 161 -11.22 -17.97 -23.31
CA GLY A 161 -12.09 -17.06 -24.07
C GLY A 161 -13.06 -16.22 -23.24
N LYS A 162 -13.16 -16.43 -21.92
CA LYS A 162 -14.00 -15.61 -21.02
C LYS A 162 -13.40 -14.22 -20.82
N LYS A 163 -14.25 -13.21 -20.66
CA LYS A 163 -13.82 -11.84 -20.37
C LYS A 163 -13.60 -11.68 -18.88
N ILE A 164 -12.40 -11.33 -18.47
CA ILE A 164 -12.08 -11.06 -17.06
C ILE A 164 -11.75 -9.59 -16.94
N ALA A 165 -12.44 -8.83 -16.08
CA ALA A 165 -12.01 -7.45 -15.83
C ALA A 165 -10.77 -7.49 -14.92
N VAL A 166 -9.68 -6.95 -15.46
CA VAL A 166 -8.32 -7.01 -14.88
C VAL A 166 -7.82 -5.58 -14.73
N LEU A 167 -7.24 -5.26 -13.57
CA LEU A 167 -6.60 -3.96 -13.37
C LEU A 167 -5.48 -3.78 -14.40
N ALA A 168 -5.50 -2.70 -15.18
CA ALA A 168 -4.65 -2.54 -16.37
C ALA A 168 -3.14 -2.64 -16.09
N HIS A 169 -2.73 -2.35 -14.85
CA HIS A 169 -1.35 -2.40 -14.38
C HIS A 169 -0.98 -3.72 -13.67
N ASP A 170 -1.92 -4.66 -13.49
CA ASP A 170 -1.61 -5.95 -12.85
C ASP A 170 -0.97 -6.94 -13.83
N LEU A 171 0.35 -6.80 -13.99
CA LEU A 171 1.21 -7.69 -14.77
C LEU A 171 1.05 -9.18 -14.41
N VAL A 172 0.60 -9.51 -13.20
CA VAL A 172 0.39 -10.92 -12.79
C VAL A 172 -0.87 -11.47 -13.48
N GLN A 173 -1.99 -10.75 -13.43
CA GLN A 173 -3.22 -11.15 -14.12
C GLN A 173 -3.06 -11.12 -15.65
N LEU A 174 -2.31 -10.17 -16.21
CA LEU A 174 -2.02 -10.16 -17.66
C LEU A 174 -1.23 -11.41 -18.10
N ARG A 175 -0.20 -11.83 -17.35
CA ARG A 175 0.52 -13.09 -17.60
C ARG A 175 -0.36 -14.33 -17.39
N MET A 176 -1.35 -14.27 -16.50
CA MET A 176 -2.34 -15.35 -16.36
C MET A 176 -3.30 -15.41 -17.55
N ALA A 177 -3.62 -14.27 -18.19
CA ALA A 177 -4.43 -14.24 -19.40
C ALA A 177 -3.74 -14.99 -20.56
N GLU A 178 -2.45 -14.76 -20.77
CA GLU A 178 -1.63 -15.47 -21.76
C GLU A 178 -1.60 -16.99 -21.50
N ARG A 179 -1.43 -17.39 -20.24
CA ARG A 179 -1.30 -18.80 -19.84
C ARG A 179 -2.61 -19.58 -19.85
N LEU A 180 -3.72 -18.96 -19.45
CA LEU A 180 -5.03 -19.61 -19.35
C LEU A 180 -5.93 -19.34 -20.58
N GLY A 181 -5.54 -18.39 -21.44
CA GLY A 181 -6.25 -18.06 -22.67
C GLY A 181 -7.57 -17.32 -22.47
N PHE A 182 -7.76 -16.61 -21.35
CA PHE A 182 -8.90 -15.71 -21.15
C PHE A 182 -8.65 -14.34 -21.81
N GLN A 183 -9.71 -13.55 -22.00
CA GLN A 183 -9.65 -12.20 -22.55
C GLN A 183 -9.54 -11.18 -21.41
N PRO A 184 -8.40 -10.49 -21.22
CA PRO A 184 -8.27 -9.46 -20.21
C PRO A 184 -8.99 -8.20 -20.69
N LEU A 185 -10.08 -7.84 -20.01
CA LEU A 185 -10.76 -6.56 -20.17
C LEU A 185 -10.08 -5.55 -19.24
N ALA A 186 -9.25 -4.67 -19.79
CA ALA A 186 -8.56 -3.65 -19.02
C ALA A 186 -9.54 -2.79 -18.22
N ALA A 187 -9.21 -2.55 -16.95
CA ALA A 187 -10.04 -1.85 -15.98
C ALA A 187 -9.19 -1.11 -14.94
N ASP A 188 -9.83 -0.25 -14.16
CA ASP A 188 -9.27 0.35 -12.94
C ASP A 188 -10.19 0.05 -11.75
N ILE A 189 -9.73 0.34 -10.52
CA ILE A 189 -10.53 0.05 -9.31
C ILE A 189 -11.88 0.79 -9.33
N ASN A 190 -11.97 1.91 -10.04
CA ASN A 190 -13.20 2.68 -10.21
C ASN A 190 -14.23 2.01 -11.14
N ASP A 191 -13.83 1.10 -12.05
CA ASP A 191 -14.72 0.57 -13.10
C ASP A 191 -14.74 -0.96 -13.27
N PHE A 192 -13.81 -1.72 -12.68
CA PHE A 192 -13.79 -3.19 -12.81
C PHE A 192 -15.08 -3.84 -12.28
N ALA A 193 -15.60 -3.36 -11.15
CA ALA A 193 -16.84 -3.83 -10.56
C ALA A 193 -18.07 -3.48 -11.41
N SER A 194 -18.09 -2.29 -12.04
CA SER A 194 -19.21 -1.90 -12.91
C SER A 194 -19.25 -2.74 -14.18
N LYS A 195 -18.08 -3.06 -14.77
CA LYS A 195 -17.94 -3.99 -15.90
C LYS A 195 -18.48 -5.39 -15.58
N PHE A 196 -18.24 -5.89 -14.37
CA PHE A 196 -18.79 -7.16 -13.90
C PHE A 196 -20.29 -7.09 -13.62
N ASN A 197 -20.75 -6.08 -12.90
CA ASN A 197 -22.16 -5.88 -12.56
C ASN A 197 -23.04 -5.64 -13.79
N ALA A 198 -22.49 -5.07 -14.87
CA ALA A 198 -23.13 -4.92 -16.16
C ALA A 198 -23.01 -6.17 -17.07
N GLY A 199 -22.35 -7.24 -16.63
CA GLY A 199 -22.12 -8.45 -17.43
C GLY A 199 -21.17 -8.27 -18.62
N THR A 200 -20.39 -7.18 -18.65
CA THR A 200 -19.38 -6.93 -19.70
C THR A 200 -18.15 -7.83 -19.53
N SER A 201 -17.81 -8.17 -18.28
CA SER A 201 -16.89 -9.26 -17.92
C SER A 201 -17.63 -10.43 -17.28
N ASP A 202 -17.22 -11.65 -17.60
CA ASP A 202 -17.73 -12.89 -17.02
C ASP A 202 -17.22 -13.12 -15.58
N LEU A 203 -16.04 -12.59 -15.26
CA LEU A 203 -15.31 -12.87 -14.01
C LEU A 203 -14.54 -11.64 -13.52
N ILE A 204 -14.40 -11.50 -12.20
CA ILE A 204 -13.40 -10.62 -11.55
C ILE A 204 -12.70 -11.32 -10.38
N ALA A 205 -11.50 -10.86 -10.06
CA ALA A 205 -10.83 -11.12 -8.78
C ALA A 205 -11.03 -9.92 -7.86
N ALA A 206 -11.53 -10.14 -6.63
CA ALA A 206 -11.72 -9.08 -5.64
C ALA A 206 -11.58 -9.63 -4.21
N PRO A 207 -11.28 -8.80 -3.19
CA PRO A 207 -11.35 -9.24 -1.80
C PRO A 207 -12.79 -9.39 -1.34
N ALA A 208 -13.08 -10.32 -0.43
CA ALA A 208 -14.46 -10.58 0.04
C ALA A 208 -15.17 -9.34 0.61
N ILE A 209 -14.40 -8.44 1.25
CA ILE A 209 -14.91 -7.17 1.80
C ILE A 209 -15.48 -6.21 0.74
N ALA A 210 -15.12 -6.37 -0.54
CA ALA A 210 -15.63 -5.56 -1.63
C ALA A 210 -17.04 -5.97 -2.11
N TYR A 211 -17.56 -7.13 -1.66
CA TYR A 211 -18.81 -7.70 -2.17
C TYR A 211 -20.04 -6.80 -1.98
N MET A 212 -20.18 -6.21 -0.79
CA MET A 212 -21.28 -5.28 -0.49
C MET A 212 -21.01 -3.85 -0.99
N PRO A 213 -19.84 -3.22 -0.72
CA PRO A 213 -19.61 -1.83 -1.13
C PRO A 213 -19.61 -1.62 -2.65
N LEU A 214 -19.12 -2.60 -3.43
CA LEU A 214 -19.11 -2.54 -4.90
C LEU A 214 -20.30 -3.28 -5.54
N GLU A 215 -21.29 -3.66 -4.74
CA GLU A 215 -22.53 -4.35 -5.15
C GLU A 215 -22.30 -5.58 -6.05
N LEU A 216 -21.22 -6.33 -5.83
CA LEU A 216 -20.80 -7.46 -6.69
C LEU A 216 -21.85 -8.59 -6.77
N PHE A 217 -22.81 -8.61 -5.85
CA PHE A 217 -24.00 -9.46 -5.91
C PHE A 217 -24.83 -9.24 -7.19
N LYS A 218 -24.76 -8.05 -7.82
CA LYS A 218 -25.42 -7.76 -9.11
C LYS A 218 -24.81 -8.57 -10.25
N GLY A 219 -23.48 -8.59 -10.37
CA GLY A 219 -22.76 -9.35 -11.39
C GLY A 219 -22.79 -10.87 -11.16
N VAL A 220 -22.79 -11.32 -9.90
CA VAL A 220 -23.00 -12.74 -9.57
C VAL A 220 -24.43 -13.18 -9.91
N GLY A 221 -25.44 -12.41 -9.48
CA GLY A 221 -26.85 -12.69 -9.71
C GLY A 221 -27.28 -14.11 -9.31
N ASN A 222 -28.29 -14.64 -10.01
CA ASN A 222 -28.86 -15.96 -9.71
C ASN A 222 -28.14 -17.14 -10.41
N LYS A 223 -27.22 -16.85 -11.35
CA LYS A 223 -26.49 -17.87 -12.13
C LYS A 223 -25.06 -18.07 -11.67
N GLY A 224 -24.44 -17.02 -11.13
CA GLY A 224 -23.06 -17.00 -10.71
C GLY A 224 -22.77 -17.74 -9.41
N LEU A 225 -21.52 -17.58 -8.98
CA LEU A 225 -21.03 -17.97 -7.65
C LEU A 225 -19.81 -17.13 -7.27
N VAL A 226 -19.51 -17.10 -5.98
CA VAL A 226 -18.19 -16.71 -5.47
C VAL A 226 -17.44 -17.99 -5.17
N LEU A 227 -16.29 -18.20 -5.80
CA LEU A 227 -15.51 -19.42 -5.59
C LEU A 227 -14.82 -19.31 -4.23
N ASN A 228 -15.18 -20.15 -3.27
CA ASN A 228 -14.56 -20.20 -1.94
C ASN A 228 -13.17 -20.88 -1.97
N MET A 229 -12.27 -20.29 -2.75
CA MET A 229 -10.87 -20.67 -2.90
C MET A 229 -10.07 -19.37 -3.01
N PRO A 230 -9.31 -18.96 -1.97
CA PRO A 230 -8.52 -17.75 -2.02
C PRO A 230 -7.40 -17.92 -3.05
N ILE A 231 -7.34 -17.02 -4.03
CA ILE A 231 -6.33 -17.06 -5.10
C ILE A 231 -5.08 -16.23 -4.79
N SER A 232 -5.20 -15.23 -3.91
CA SER A 232 -4.07 -14.45 -3.37
C SER A 232 -4.47 -13.82 -2.03
N GLN A 233 -3.50 -13.29 -1.28
CA GLN A 233 -3.72 -12.37 -0.16
C GLN A 233 -3.34 -10.97 -0.65
N LEU A 234 -4.22 -9.99 -0.45
CA LEU A 234 -4.01 -8.60 -0.86
C LEU A 234 -3.61 -7.73 0.35
N SER A 235 -2.90 -6.65 0.06
CA SER A 235 -2.48 -5.63 1.01
C SER A 235 -2.72 -4.22 0.48
N LEU A 236 -2.84 -3.28 1.40
CA LEU A 236 -2.39 -1.91 1.20
C LEU A 236 -0.95 -1.82 1.69
N GLN A 237 -0.11 -1.10 0.98
CA GLN A 237 1.25 -0.79 1.37
C GLN A 237 1.40 0.71 1.53
N VAL A 238 2.17 1.10 2.54
CA VAL A 238 2.52 2.50 2.78
C VAL A 238 3.93 2.72 2.26
N VAL A 239 4.05 3.58 1.25
CA VAL A 239 5.28 3.87 0.52
C VAL A 239 5.66 5.33 0.79
N ALA A 240 6.91 5.58 1.15
CA ALA A 240 7.43 6.92 1.43
C ALA A 240 8.58 7.26 0.49
N HIS A 241 8.68 8.55 0.10
CA HIS A 241 9.93 9.13 -0.40
C HIS A 241 10.91 9.17 0.77
N PHE A 242 11.85 8.22 0.88
CA PHE A 242 12.57 7.99 2.14
C PHE A 242 13.35 9.23 2.62
N HIS A 243 13.83 10.05 1.67
CA HIS A 243 14.58 11.28 1.92
C HIS A 243 13.75 12.41 2.57
N LYS A 244 12.42 12.26 2.68
CA LYS A 244 11.52 13.19 3.38
C LYS A 244 11.38 12.90 4.88
N PHE A 245 11.89 11.77 5.36
CA PHE A 245 11.72 11.30 6.73
C PHE A 245 13.08 11.07 7.42
N THR A 246 13.06 10.85 8.74
CA THR A 246 14.29 10.47 9.46
C THR A 246 14.67 9.01 9.17
N PRO A 247 15.96 8.61 9.27
CA PRO A 247 16.38 7.24 8.99
C PRO A 247 15.69 6.15 9.84
N GLU A 248 15.14 6.52 11.00
CA GLU A 248 14.45 5.62 11.92
C GLU A 248 12.98 5.41 11.56
N PHE A 249 12.36 6.35 10.84
CA PHE A 249 10.92 6.38 10.58
C PHE A 249 10.41 5.12 9.89
N GLY A 250 11.08 4.67 8.82
CA GLY A 250 10.64 3.51 8.07
C GLY A 250 10.59 2.24 8.90
N GLN A 251 11.54 2.05 9.82
CA GLN A 251 11.54 0.91 10.72
C GLN A 251 10.53 1.05 11.87
N GLN A 252 10.39 2.23 12.46
CA GLN A 252 9.36 2.51 13.48
C GLN A 252 7.95 2.25 12.92
N SER A 253 7.71 2.73 11.70
CA SER A 253 6.47 2.54 10.96
C SER A 253 6.19 1.07 10.67
N ARG A 254 7.15 0.31 10.10
CA ARG A 254 6.97 -1.14 9.85
C ARG A 254 6.64 -1.90 11.13
N SER A 255 7.32 -1.59 12.23
CA SER A 255 7.05 -2.20 13.53
C SER A 255 5.65 -1.87 14.08
N TYR A 256 5.10 -0.68 13.82
CA TYR A 256 3.70 -0.38 14.14
C TYR A 256 2.74 -1.24 13.30
N PHE A 257 2.90 -1.26 11.97
CA PHE A 257 2.00 -2.01 11.11
C PHE A 257 2.02 -3.52 11.40
N ALA A 258 3.17 -4.11 11.70
CA ALA A 258 3.28 -5.50 12.11
C ALA A 258 2.55 -5.82 13.43
N ASN A 259 2.47 -4.87 14.36
CA ASN A 259 1.79 -5.05 15.65
C ASN A 259 0.26 -4.90 15.56
N LEU A 260 -0.30 -4.37 14.46
CA LEU A 260 -1.76 -4.32 14.24
C LEU A 260 -2.40 -5.71 14.08
N PHE A 261 -1.58 -6.78 14.04
CA PHE A 261 -2.00 -8.16 13.87
C PHE A 261 -2.17 -8.92 15.20
N ASP A 262 -1.75 -8.33 16.31
CA ASP A 262 -1.82 -8.92 17.66
C ASP A 262 -3.03 -8.44 18.48
N THR A 263 -3.87 -7.59 17.88
CA THR A 263 -5.10 -7.00 18.43
C THR A 263 -6.34 -7.50 17.69
#